data_AF-A0A7S2DNL4-F1
#
_entry.id   AF-A0A7S2DNL4-F1
#
_cell.length_a   1.000
_cell.length_b   1.000
_cell.length_c   1.000
_cell.angle_alpha   90.00
_cell.angle_beta   90.00
_cell.angle_gamma   90.00
#
_symmetry.space_group_name_H-M   'P 1'
#
loop_
_entity.id
_entity.type
_entity.pdbx_description
1 polymer ?
#
loop_
_entity_poly.entity_id
_entity_poly.type
_entity_poly.pdbx_seq_one_letter_code
_entity_poly.pdbx_strand_id
1 'polypeptide(L)'
;GNYSYGVMLREPMDLMRSMMNFHPNIGKGFVTSLQKELRSPEAATLDQFALWKIMDNYAVRLLAPALTVPAGQINQTHYEAALQTLSHFDHVQRLEDLPDNAEALFKDLSWPETLRQFVSRKENAAAHQHDFTSEEASWLEEVNRFDIALYKRFR
;
A
#
# COMPACT_ATOMS: atom_id res chain seq x y z
N GLY A 1 19.03 0.86 -23.07
CA GLY A 1 19.61 1.04 -21.74
C GLY A 1 18.83 0.16 -20.79
N ASN A 2 19.50 -0.53 -19.88
CA ASN A 2 18.80 -1.29 -18.85
C ASN A 2 18.35 -0.31 -17.77
N TYR A 3 17.04 -0.22 -17.54
CA TYR A 3 16.48 0.53 -16.43
C TYR A 3 16.44 -0.38 -15.21
N SER A 4 16.75 0.17 -14.03
CA SER A 4 16.55 -0.53 -12.77
C SER A 4 15.24 -0.06 -12.12
N TYR A 5 14.40 -0.99 -11.69
CA TYR A 5 13.10 -0.74 -11.09
C TYR A 5 13.10 -1.09 -9.61
N GLY A 6 12.64 -0.13 -8.80
CA GLY A 6 12.50 -0.29 -7.36
C GLY A 6 11.11 0.09 -6.86
N VAL A 7 10.63 -0.62 -5.85
CA VAL A 7 9.39 -0.29 -5.13
C VAL A 7 9.56 -0.53 -3.63
N MET A 8 8.90 0.30 -2.83
CA MET A 8 8.75 0.07 -1.40
C MET A 8 7.29 -0.27 -1.09
N LEU A 9 7.08 -1.40 -0.42
CA LEU A 9 5.80 -1.79 0.15
C LEU A 9 5.69 -1.18 1.54
N ARG A 10 4.50 -0.70 1.89
CA ARG A 10 4.19 -0.21 3.23
C ARG A 10 3.24 -1.20 3.91
N GLU A 11 3.31 -1.32 5.23
CA GLU A 11 2.33 -2.13 5.96
C GLU A 11 0.91 -1.63 5.63
N PRO A 12 -0.02 -2.49 5.15
CA PRO A 12 -1.28 -2.04 4.57
C PRO A 12 -2.17 -1.25 5.54
N MET A 13 -2.27 -1.67 6.80
CA MET A 13 -3.09 -0.98 7.80
C MET A 13 -2.52 0.40 8.13
N ASP A 14 -1.21 0.52 8.22
CA ASP A 14 -0.47 1.76 8.41
C ASP A 14 -0.62 2.70 7.21
N LEU A 15 -0.63 2.17 5.98
CA LEU A 15 -0.88 2.95 4.77
C LEU A 15 -2.28 3.55 4.80
N MET A 16 -3.30 2.71 5.03
CA MET A 16 -4.70 3.15 5.12
C MET A 16 -4.89 4.22 6.21
N ARG A 17 -4.34 3.98 7.40
CA ARG A 17 -4.36 4.95 8.50
C ARG A 17 -3.65 6.26 8.12
N SER A 18 -2.51 6.17 7.44
CA SER A 18 -1.77 7.34 6.96
C SER A 18 -2.58 8.17 5.97
N MET A 19 -3.31 7.53 5.07
CA MET A 19 -4.12 8.23 4.07
C MET A 19 -5.30 8.97 4.69
N MET A 20 -5.97 8.38 5.69
CA MET A 20 -7.00 9.10 6.46
C MET A 20 -6.42 10.33 7.16
N ASN A 21 -5.19 10.21 7.69
CA ASN A 21 -4.51 11.28 8.41
C ASN A 21 -3.81 12.30 7.51
N PHE A 22 -3.62 11.99 6.22
CA PHE A 22 -3.11 12.94 5.25
C PHE A 22 -4.23 13.87 4.73
N HIS A 23 -5.48 13.40 4.70
CA HIS A 23 -6.64 14.16 4.21
C HIS A 23 -7.60 14.55 5.35
N PRO A 24 -7.40 15.70 6.02
CA PRO A 24 -8.16 16.11 7.22
C PRO A 24 -9.68 16.17 7.01
N ASN A 25 -10.11 16.55 5.81
CA ASN A 25 -11.53 16.71 5.51
C ASN A 25 -12.21 15.40 5.11
N ILE A 26 -11.44 14.32 4.93
CA ILE A 26 -11.97 13.01 4.50
C ILE A 26 -12.00 12.08 5.71
N GLY A 27 -10.87 11.86 6.38
CA GLY A 27 -10.78 10.98 7.56
C GLY A 27 -11.46 9.63 7.34
N LYS A 28 -12.54 9.37 8.09
CA LYS A 28 -13.35 8.14 7.97
C LYS A 28 -14.14 8.00 6.67
N GLY A 29 -14.21 9.05 5.85
CA GLY A 29 -14.83 9.01 4.53
C GLY A 29 -14.24 7.93 3.61
N PHE A 30 -12.97 7.57 3.80
CA PHE A 30 -12.37 6.42 3.09
C PHE A 30 -13.06 5.09 3.43
N VAL A 31 -13.28 4.82 4.72
CA VAL A 31 -13.94 3.60 5.20
C VAL A 31 -15.38 3.56 4.70
N THR A 32 -16.12 4.67 4.87
CA THR A 32 -17.49 4.79 4.38
C THR A 32 -17.58 4.60 2.86
N SER A 33 -16.60 5.13 2.11
CA SER A 33 -16.54 4.95 0.66
C SER A 33 -16.40 3.47 0.29
N LEU A 34 -15.50 2.73 0.95
CA LEU A 34 -15.35 1.30 0.68
C LEU A 34 -16.61 0.50 1.04
N GLN A 35 -17.20 0.77 2.21
CA GLN A 35 -18.45 0.11 2.62
C GLN A 35 -19.57 0.32 1.61
N LYS A 36 -19.66 1.53 1.01
CA LYS A 36 -20.65 1.83 -0.04
C LYS A 36 -20.41 0.96 -1.28
N GLU A 37 -19.18 0.93 -1.78
CA GLU A 37 -18.84 0.16 -2.99
C GLU A 37 -19.02 -1.35 -2.80
N LEU A 38 -18.74 -1.88 -1.62
CA LEU A 38 -18.93 -3.31 -1.33
C LEU A 38 -20.41 -3.73 -1.30
N ARG A 39 -21.33 -2.82 -0.98
CA ARG A 39 -22.78 -3.10 -0.97
C ARG A 39 -23.37 -3.17 -2.38
N SER A 40 -22.76 -2.47 -3.33
CA SER A 40 -23.19 -2.46 -4.72
C SER A 40 -21.96 -2.40 -5.64
N PRO A 41 -21.23 -3.52 -5.79
CA PRO A 41 -19.99 -3.51 -6.56
C PRO A 41 -20.27 -3.23 -8.04
N GLU A 42 -19.91 -2.03 -8.49
CA GLU A 42 -19.97 -1.64 -9.88
C GLU A 42 -18.62 -1.86 -10.57
N ALA A 43 -18.61 -1.82 -11.91
CA ALA A 43 -17.38 -1.83 -12.67
C ALA A 43 -16.51 -0.63 -12.23
N ALA A 44 -15.29 -0.91 -11.74
CA ALA A 44 -14.41 0.16 -11.29
C ALA A 44 -13.79 0.88 -12.49
N THR A 45 -13.53 2.18 -12.33
CA THR A 45 -12.86 3.00 -13.35
C THR A 45 -11.33 2.78 -13.29
N LEU A 46 -10.57 3.39 -14.20
CA LEU A 46 -9.10 3.40 -14.14
C LEU A 46 -8.54 4.39 -13.11
N ASP A 47 -9.37 5.19 -12.44
CA ASP A 47 -8.90 6.15 -11.44
C ASP A 47 -8.31 5.43 -10.22
N GLN A 48 -7.00 5.50 -10.06
CA GLN A 48 -6.29 4.89 -8.93
C GLN A 48 -6.52 5.65 -7.62
N PHE A 49 -6.95 6.91 -7.65
CA PHE A 49 -7.09 7.76 -6.46
C PHE A 49 -8.49 7.73 -5.84
N ALA A 50 -9.40 6.91 -6.38
CA ALA A 50 -10.70 6.66 -5.77
C ALA A 50 -10.51 6.18 -4.32
N LEU A 51 -11.14 6.88 -3.36
CA LEU A 51 -10.89 6.69 -1.92
C LEU A 51 -11.01 5.23 -1.48
N TRP A 52 -12.03 4.52 -1.97
CA TRP A 52 -12.26 3.13 -1.61
C TRP A 52 -11.14 2.18 -2.07
N LYS A 53 -10.44 2.48 -3.18
CA LYS A 53 -9.37 1.60 -3.70
C LYS A 53 -8.15 1.59 -2.79
N ILE A 54 -7.87 2.72 -2.15
CA ILE A 54 -6.82 2.84 -1.14
C ILE A 54 -7.10 1.91 0.06
N MET A 55 -8.37 1.58 0.30
CA MET A 55 -8.82 0.73 1.39
C MET A 55 -9.05 -0.74 0.99
N ASP A 56 -8.80 -1.11 -0.27
CA ASP A 56 -9.09 -2.45 -0.80
C ASP A 56 -7.96 -2.97 -1.69
N ASN A 57 -7.00 -3.65 -1.08
CA ASN A 57 -5.85 -4.30 -1.69
C ASN A 57 -5.12 -3.36 -2.69
N TYR A 58 -4.83 -2.14 -2.24
CA TYR A 58 -4.31 -1.06 -3.06
C TYR A 58 -2.99 -1.40 -3.76
N ALA A 59 -2.05 -2.03 -3.05
CA ALA A 59 -0.76 -2.40 -3.64
C ALA A 59 -0.95 -3.47 -4.73
N VAL A 60 -1.77 -4.49 -4.47
CA VAL A 60 -2.14 -5.49 -5.49
C VAL A 60 -2.84 -4.84 -6.67
N ARG A 61 -3.74 -3.86 -6.45
CA ARG A 61 -4.43 -3.14 -7.54
C ARG A 61 -3.49 -2.37 -8.46
N LEU A 62 -2.39 -1.83 -7.92
CA LEU A 62 -1.39 -1.07 -8.67
C LEU A 62 -0.40 -2.00 -9.40
N LEU A 63 -0.04 -3.10 -8.77
CA LEU A 63 0.98 -4.04 -9.28
C LEU A 63 0.39 -5.08 -10.24
N ALA A 64 -0.90 -5.37 -10.11
CA ALA A 64 -1.66 -6.15 -11.08
C ALA A 64 -2.44 -5.21 -12.02
N PRO A 65 -2.85 -5.65 -13.22
CA PRO A 65 -3.78 -4.91 -14.07
C PRO A 65 -5.22 -4.96 -13.50
N ALA A 66 -5.41 -4.48 -12.27
CA ALA A 66 -6.61 -4.73 -11.46
C ALA A 66 -7.31 -3.44 -10.97
N LEU A 67 -6.95 -2.27 -11.49
CA LEU A 67 -7.61 -1.01 -11.13
C LEU A 67 -9.11 -0.99 -11.47
N THR A 68 -9.53 -1.67 -12.54
CA THR A 68 -10.93 -1.75 -12.96
C THR A 68 -11.71 -2.91 -12.32
N VAL A 69 -11.06 -3.69 -11.46
CA VAL A 69 -11.73 -4.77 -10.71
C VAL A 69 -12.66 -4.14 -9.67
N PRO A 70 -13.93 -4.56 -9.56
CA PRO A 70 -14.84 -4.03 -8.54
C PRO A 70 -14.32 -4.15 -7.11
N ALA A 71 -14.91 -3.39 -6.18
CA ALA A 71 -14.57 -3.46 -4.76
C ALA A 71 -14.77 -4.87 -4.19
N GLY A 72 -13.82 -5.34 -3.38
CA GLY A 72 -13.84 -6.66 -2.73
C GLY A 72 -13.61 -7.85 -3.67
N GLN A 73 -13.36 -7.61 -4.96
CA GLN A 73 -13.17 -8.66 -5.97
C GLN A 73 -11.70 -8.94 -6.30
N ILE A 74 -10.76 -8.32 -5.57
CA ILE A 74 -9.35 -8.75 -5.61
C ILE A 74 -9.27 -10.17 -5.05
N ASN A 75 -8.50 -11.01 -5.74
CA ASN A 75 -8.49 -12.45 -5.51
C ASN A 75 -7.09 -13.01 -5.78
N GLN A 76 -6.95 -14.34 -5.66
CA GLN A 76 -5.68 -15.04 -5.81
C GLN A 76 -4.99 -14.77 -7.16
N THR A 77 -5.75 -14.67 -8.25
CA THR A 77 -5.18 -14.40 -9.59
C THR A 77 -4.54 -13.01 -9.64
N HIS A 78 -5.18 -12.02 -9.03
CA HIS A 78 -4.64 -10.66 -8.95
C HIS A 78 -3.38 -10.60 -8.07
N TYR A 79 -3.39 -11.33 -6.96
CA TYR A 79 -2.21 -11.46 -6.09
C TYR A 79 -1.02 -12.09 -6.81
N GLU A 80 -1.24 -13.17 -7.57
CA GLU A 80 -0.20 -13.81 -8.37
C GLU A 80 0.31 -12.90 -9.49
N ALA A 81 -0.57 -12.14 -10.14
CA ALA A 81 -0.17 -11.13 -11.13
C ALA A 81 0.69 -10.03 -10.49
N ALA A 82 0.35 -9.56 -9.28
CA ALA A 82 1.18 -8.60 -8.56
C ALA A 82 2.57 -9.17 -8.22
N LEU A 83 2.65 -10.44 -7.79
CA LEU A 83 3.94 -11.12 -7.57
C LEU A 83 4.74 -11.26 -8.87
N GLN A 84 4.09 -11.58 -9.98
CA GLN A 84 4.73 -11.65 -11.29
C GLN A 84 5.32 -10.29 -11.68
N THR A 85 4.56 -9.21 -11.53
CA THR A 85 5.07 -7.86 -11.77
C THR A 85 6.28 -7.56 -10.89
N LEU A 86 6.22 -7.85 -9.59
CA LEU A 86 7.34 -7.65 -8.66
C LEU A 86 8.56 -8.52 -8.98
N SER A 87 8.40 -9.67 -9.64
CA SER A 87 9.53 -10.50 -10.07
C SER A 87 10.43 -9.84 -11.13
N HIS A 88 9.93 -8.76 -11.75
CA HIS A 88 10.68 -7.95 -12.70
C HIS A 88 11.34 -6.72 -12.06
N PHE A 89 11.13 -6.48 -10.76
CA PHE A 89 11.78 -5.38 -10.04
C PHE A 89 13.14 -5.86 -9.52
N ASP A 90 14.15 -5.00 -9.66
CA ASP A 90 15.47 -5.26 -9.09
C ASP A 90 15.47 -5.10 -7.57
N HIS A 91 14.61 -4.20 -7.06
CA HIS A 91 14.51 -3.90 -5.65
C HIS A 91 13.06 -3.88 -5.18
N VAL A 92 12.72 -4.75 -4.24
CA VAL A 92 11.44 -4.75 -3.51
C VAL A 92 11.77 -4.72 -2.02
N GLN A 93 11.37 -3.66 -1.33
CA GLN A 93 11.70 -3.45 0.08
C GLN A 93 10.45 -3.11 0.89
N ARG A 94 10.49 -3.31 2.20
CA ARG A 94 9.46 -2.80 3.12
C ARG A 94 9.91 -1.44 3.65
N LEU A 95 9.00 -0.47 3.65
CA LEU A 95 9.28 0.88 4.13
C LEU A 95 9.67 0.87 5.61
N GLU A 96 9.05 -0.01 6.40
CA GLU A 96 9.27 -0.15 7.83
C GLU A 96 10.65 -0.70 8.19
N ASP A 97 11.29 -1.42 7.27
CA ASP A 97 12.64 -1.96 7.47
C ASP A 97 13.74 -0.97 7.07
N LEU A 98 13.36 0.16 6.46
CA LEU A 98 14.31 1.13 5.91
C LEU A 98 15.29 1.68 6.96
N PRO A 99 14.90 2.00 8.20
CA PRO A 99 15.86 2.47 9.21
C PRO A 99 16.97 1.45 9.52
N ASP A 100 16.63 0.15 9.48
CA ASP A 100 17.54 -0.94 9.81
C ASP A 100 18.37 -1.41 8.60
N ASN A 101 17.81 -1.30 7.39
CA ASN A 101 18.41 -1.80 6.14
C ASN A 101 18.86 -0.71 5.16
N ALA A 102 18.82 0.57 5.55
CA ALA A 102 19.19 1.70 4.69
C ALA A 102 20.56 1.53 4.04
N GLU A 103 21.57 1.10 4.80
CA GLU A 103 22.94 0.98 4.29
C GLU A 103 23.05 0.00 3.12
N ALA A 104 22.42 -1.17 3.23
CA ALA A 104 22.39 -2.16 2.17
C ALA A 104 21.68 -1.62 0.92
N LEU A 105 20.50 -1.02 1.10
CA LEU A 105 19.73 -0.46 -0.01
C LEU A 105 20.50 0.65 -0.75
N PHE A 106 21.16 1.54 -0.02
CA PHE A 106 21.84 2.70 -0.62
C PHE A 106 23.08 2.25 -1.38
N LYS A 107 23.80 1.25 -0.85
CA LYS A 107 24.89 0.61 -1.56
C LYS A 107 24.41 -0.05 -2.85
N ASP A 108 23.32 -0.80 -2.79
CA ASP A 108 22.75 -1.50 -3.95
C ASP A 108 22.28 -0.53 -5.03
N LEU A 109 21.63 0.58 -4.63
CA LEU A 109 21.18 1.65 -5.53
C LEU A 109 22.29 2.62 -5.95
N SER A 110 23.51 2.45 -5.45
CA SER A 110 24.63 3.40 -5.64
C SER A 110 24.26 4.85 -5.25
N TRP A 111 23.43 5.00 -4.21
CA TRP A 111 23.05 6.30 -3.66
C TRP A 111 24.12 6.82 -2.69
N PRO A 112 24.31 8.16 -2.59
CA PRO A 112 25.26 8.73 -1.64
C PRO A 112 24.89 8.40 -0.18
N GLU A 113 25.89 8.01 0.63
CA GLU A 113 25.71 7.72 2.06
C GLU A 113 25.15 8.93 2.84
N THR A 114 25.38 10.16 2.34
CA THR A 114 24.84 11.39 2.94
C THR A 114 23.32 11.44 2.98
N LEU A 115 22.63 10.64 2.16
CA LEU A 115 21.18 10.55 2.16
C LEU A 115 20.64 9.71 3.34
N ARG A 116 21.48 8.91 4.01
CA ARG A 116 21.08 8.02 5.12
C ARG A 116 20.43 8.77 6.28
N GLN A 117 20.83 10.02 6.51
CA GLN A 117 20.23 10.85 7.56
C GLN A 117 18.71 11.04 7.38
N PHE A 118 18.20 10.98 6.15
CA PHE A 118 16.78 11.19 5.83
C PHE A 118 15.90 9.96 6.06
N VAL A 119 16.50 8.78 6.26
CA VAL A 119 15.77 7.52 6.48
C VAL A 119 15.89 7.02 7.92
N SER A 120 16.57 7.78 8.77
CA SER A 120 16.82 7.44 10.19
C SER A 120 15.58 7.52 11.08
N ARG A 121 14.52 8.20 10.63
CA ARG A 121 13.27 8.35 11.40
C ARG A 121 12.04 8.38 10.50
N LYS A 122 10.98 7.70 10.93
CA LYS A 122 9.64 7.80 10.32
C LYS A 122 9.01 9.12 10.75
N GLU A 123 8.82 10.05 9.81
CA GLU A 123 8.05 11.28 10.04
C GLU A 123 6.71 11.21 9.31
N ASN A 124 5.62 11.09 10.07
CA ASN A 124 4.26 11.21 9.57
C ASN A 124 3.52 12.26 10.41
N ALA A 125 3.93 13.52 10.29
CA ALA A 125 3.28 14.61 11.01
C ALA A 125 1.88 14.84 10.40
N ALA A 126 0.84 14.54 11.17
CA ALA A 126 -0.54 14.90 10.85
C ALA A 126 -1.10 15.76 11.98
N ALA A 127 -1.81 16.85 11.62
CA ALA A 127 -2.46 17.72 12.59
C ALA A 127 -3.65 17.05 13.30
N HIS A 128 -4.11 15.92 12.77
CA HIS A 128 -5.24 15.13 13.23
C HIS A 128 -4.89 13.64 13.24
N GLN A 129 -5.56 12.89 14.12
CA GLN A 129 -5.36 11.46 14.28
C GLN A 129 -6.71 10.75 14.27
N HIS A 130 -7.06 10.20 13.10
CA HIS A 130 -8.07 9.18 12.93
C HIS A 130 -7.44 7.79 13.09
N ASP A 131 -8.13 6.94 13.84
CA ASP A 131 -7.78 5.54 14.02
C ASP A 131 -8.97 4.65 13.68
N PHE A 132 -8.71 3.39 13.35
CA PHE A 132 -9.72 2.35 13.20
C PHE A 132 -10.24 1.88 14.56
N THR A 133 -11.53 1.63 14.66
CA THR A 133 -12.05 0.80 15.76
C THR A 133 -11.51 -0.62 15.59
N SER A 134 -11.53 -1.42 16.64
CA SER A 134 -11.10 -2.84 16.55
C SER A 134 -11.91 -3.62 15.53
N GLU A 135 -13.20 -3.31 15.40
CA GLU A 135 -14.12 -3.92 14.43
C GLU A 135 -13.74 -3.53 13.00
N GLU A 136 -13.48 -2.24 12.75
CA GLU A 136 -13.02 -1.76 11.45
C GLU A 136 -11.67 -2.34 11.08
N ALA A 137 -10.73 -2.42 12.02
CA ALA A 137 -9.40 -2.97 11.78
C ALA A 137 -9.47 -4.44 11.38
N SER A 138 -10.19 -5.26 12.15
CA SER A 138 -10.38 -6.69 11.85
C SER A 138 -11.02 -6.90 10.47
N TRP A 139 -12.07 -6.14 10.17
CA TRP A 139 -12.72 -6.20 8.86
C TRP A 139 -11.80 -5.75 7.72
N LEU A 140 -11.06 -4.65 7.89
CA LEU A 140 -10.12 -4.17 6.88
C LEU A 140 -8.95 -5.13 6.66
N GLU A 141 -8.47 -5.82 7.70
CA GLU A 141 -7.47 -6.88 7.56
C GLU A 141 -7.99 -8.04 6.71
N GLU A 142 -9.26 -8.43 6.89
CA GLU A 142 -9.89 -9.46 6.06
C GLU A 142 -10.01 -9.01 4.60
N VAL A 143 -10.50 -7.79 4.36
CA VAL A 143 -10.63 -7.21 3.02
C VAL A 143 -9.26 -7.13 2.34
N ASN A 144 -8.22 -6.67 3.07
CA ASN A 144 -6.88 -6.41 2.55
C ASN A 144 -5.92 -7.61 2.69
N ARG A 145 -6.45 -8.83 2.83
CA ARG A 145 -5.63 -10.04 3.05
C ARG A 145 -4.54 -10.26 2.00
N PHE A 146 -4.74 -9.84 0.75
CA PHE A 146 -3.76 -10.03 -0.31
C PHE A 146 -2.65 -8.98 -0.25
N ASP A 147 -2.95 -7.72 0.06
CA ASP A 147 -1.92 -6.72 0.36
C ASP A 147 -1.09 -7.12 1.58
N ILE A 148 -1.74 -7.66 2.62
CA ILE A 148 -1.06 -8.16 3.83
C ILE A 148 -0.15 -9.36 3.48
N ALA A 149 -0.64 -10.30 2.69
CA ALA A 149 0.15 -11.44 2.23
C ALA A 149 1.34 -10.98 1.37
N LEU A 150 1.11 -10.02 0.46
CA LEU A 150 2.13 -9.43 -0.40
C LEU A 150 3.22 -8.77 0.43
N TYR A 151 2.85 -7.91 1.38
CA TYR A 151 3.78 -7.24 2.29
C TYR A 151 4.62 -8.25 3.10
N LYS A 152 3.98 -9.27 3.68
CA LYS A 152 4.66 -10.31 4.48
C LYS A 152 5.64 -11.17 3.68
N ARG A 153 5.46 -11.29 2.36
CA ARG A 153 6.29 -12.12 1.47
C ARG A 153 7.72 -11.60 1.30
N PHE A 154 7.92 -10.29 1.47
CA PHE A 154 9.21 -9.59 1.28
C PHE A 154 9.85 -9.19 2.63
N ARG A 155 9.61 -9.98 3.67
CA ARG A 155 10.29 -9.87 4.97
C ARG A 155 11.64 -10.58 4.97
#